data_AF-A0A7J9CII1-F1
#
_entry.id   AF-A0A7J9CII1-F1
#
_cell.length_a   1.000
_cell.length_b   1.000
_cell.length_c   1.000
_cell.angle_alpha   90.00
_cell.angle_beta   90.00
_cell.angle_gamma   90.00
#
_symmetry.space_group_name_H-M   'P 1'
#
loop_
_entity.id
_entity.type
_entity.pdbx_description
1 polymer ?
#
loop_
_entity_poly.entity_id
_entity_poly.type
_entity_poly.pdbx_seq_one_letter_code
_entity_poly.pdbx_strand_id
1 'polypeptide(L)'
;MENEFLDKMEDNMVVRVWLEKTQLEKGDSLMEGYRSELWDFTRSSVTQNNLQELKEIWAQWDHEVKQLFYGNYGDLPYLLNIKVDKHLFRALAQFWNSAYSCFTFGKVDLVPTVEDYTALLRCSRIQVDKAYSRAINVLTFVKKLMNITGMSEQWVTARIKQKGESKCIPWKSLRDLILVHPDTKKKVVVFALSIYGLVIFPRELGHIDEAVSDLFDRLNRRVTPVPIILAETFRSLNSCWIMGEGRFIGCAQLLLVWFHSHF
;
A
#
# COMPACT_ATOMS: atom_id res chain seq x y z
N MET A 1 36.58 0.42 4.62
CA MET A 1 35.33 0.00 3.95
C MET A 1 35.03 -1.47 4.21
N GLU A 2 36.02 -2.38 4.15
CA GLU A 2 35.84 -3.79 4.56
C GLU A 2 35.61 -3.97 6.07
N ASN A 3 36.35 -3.27 6.93
CA ASN A 3 36.20 -3.43 8.39
C ASN A 3 34.83 -2.97 8.93
N GLU A 4 34.20 -1.97 8.32
CA GLU A 4 32.87 -1.47 8.71
C GLU A 4 31.74 -2.43 8.28
N PHE A 5 31.99 -3.24 7.24
CA PHE A 5 31.07 -4.26 6.74
C PHE A 5 31.18 -5.54 7.58
N LEU A 6 32.40 -5.88 8.01
CA LEU A 6 32.68 -7.00 8.91
C LEU A 6 32.12 -6.77 10.32
N ASP A 7 32.30 -5.58 10.90
CA ASP A 7 31.70 -5.20 12.19
C ASP A 7 30.17 -5.33 12.15
N LYS A 8 29.53 -4.83 11.07
CA LYS A 8 28.08 -4.97 10.87
C LYS A 8 27.63 -6.43 10.72
N MET A 9 28.44 -7.29 10.11
CA MET A 9 28.12 -8.73 9.98
C MET A 9 28.27 -9.45 11.33
N GLU A 10 29.27 -9.08 12.12
CA GLU A 10 29.52 -9.64 13.45
C GLU A 10 28.40 -9.23 14.42
N ASP A 11 28.00 -7.96 14.42
CA ASP A 11 26.83 -7.45 15.15
C ASP A 11 25.53 -8.17 14.74
N ASN A 12 25.33 -8.40 13.43
CA ASN A 12 24.14 -9.10 12.93
C ASN A 12 24.14 -10.59 13.34
N MET A 13 25.31 -11.24 13.36
CA MET A 13 25.45 -12.60 13.86
C MET A 13 25.13 -12.67 15.36
N VAL A 14 25.66 -11.74 16.16
CA VAL A 14 25.40 -11.66 17.60
C VAL A 14 23.91 -11.45 17.87
N VAL A 15 23.26 -10.55 17.12
CA VAL A 15 21.81 -10.32 17.22
C VAL A 15 21.01 -11.57 16.85
N ARG A 16 21.39 -12.29 15.79
CA ARG A 16 20.74 -13.55 15.41
C ARG A 16 20.87 -14.63 16.48
N VAL A 17 22.09 -14.86 16.98
CA VAL A 17 22.35 -15.85 18.03
C VAL A 17 21.60 -15.49 19.31
N TRP A 18 21.57 -14.21 19.67
CA TRP A 18 20.79 -13.74 20.82
C TRP A 18 19.28 -13.94 20.63
N LEU A 19 18.73 -13.65 19.45
CA LEU A 19 17.32 -13.86 19.12
C LEU A 19 16.96 -15.36 19.19
N GLU A 20 17.74 -16.22 18.54
CA GLU A 20 17.53 -17.67 18.53
C GLU A 20 17.57 -18.24 19.96
N LYS A 21 18.58 -17.87 20.74
CA LYS A 21 18.71 -18.29 22.13
C LYS A 21 17.55 -17.79 22.99
N THR A 22 17.17 -16.53 22.83
CA THR A 22 16.04 -15.93 23.57
C THR A 22 14.73 -16.65 23.22
N GLN A 23 14.50 -16.98 21.95
CA GLN A 23 13.30 -17.71 21.52
C GLN A 23 13.28 -19.16 22.03
N LEU A 24 14.44 -19.82 22.10
CA LEU A 24 14.56 -21.16 22.71
C LEU A 24 14.28 -21.13 24.23
N GLU A 25 14.78 -20.11 24.94
CA GLU A 25 14.65 -20.00 26.39
C GLU A 25 13.28 -19.50 26.84
N LYS A 26 12.71 -18.53 26.11
CA LYS A 26 11.47 -17.83 26.50
C LYS A 26 10.24 -18.30 25.73
N GLY A 27 10.42 -19.11 24.69
CA GLY A 27 9.34 -19.48 23.77
C GLY A 27 8.91 -18.29 22.90
N ASP A 28 7.72 -18.41 22.32
CA ASP A 28 7.09 -17.30 21.58
C ASP A 28 6.34 -16.36 22.54
N SER A 29 5.76 -15.30 21.98
CA SER A 29 5.00 -14.31 22.75
C SER A 29 3.56 -14.74 23.03
N LEU A 30 3.19 -16.00 22.73
CA LEU A 30 1.83 -16.48 22.88
C LEU A 30 1.63 -17.16 24.23
N MET A 31 0.37 -17.25 24.65
CA MET A 31 0.02 -17.91 25.90
C MET A 31 0.37 -19.39 25.82
N GLU A 32 0.96 -19.96 26.88
CA GLU A 32 1.33 -21.37 26.92
C GLU A 32 0.12 -22.27 26.58
N GLY A 33 0.30 -23.18 25.62
CA GLY A 33 -0.76 -24.05 25.09
C GLY A 33 -1.62 -23.43 23.98
N TYR A 34 -1.36 -22.19 23.54
CA TYR A 34 -2.03 -21.60 22.40
C TYR A 34 -1.73 -22.40 21.13
N ARG A 35 -2.79 -22.88 20.48
CA ARG A 35 -2.72 -23.51 19.16
C ARG A 35 -3.32 -22.54 18.15
N SER A 36 -2.50 -22.07 17.21
CA SER A 36 -3.03 -21.29 16.10
C SER A 36 -3.84 -22.21 15.20
N GLU A 37 -5.16 -22.08 15.25
CA GLU A 37 -6.07 -22.74 14.33
C GLU A 37 -6.32 -21.81 13.14
N LEU A 38 -5.88 -22.24 11.96
CA LEU A 38 -6.27 -21.60 10.71
C LEU A 38 -7.73 -21.94 10.43
N TRP A 39 -8.47 -20.98 9.89
CA TRP A 39 -9.87 -21.21 9.53
C TRP A 39 -9.97 -22.16 8.33
N ASP A 40 -10.84 -23.16 8.43
CA ASP A 40 -11.21 -24.01 7.28
C ASP A 40 -11.80 -23.17 6.13
N PHE A 41 -12.45 -22.05 6.43
CA PHE A 41 -13.07 -21.16 5.45
C PHE A 41 -13.23 -19.71 5.94
N THR A 42 -12.52 -18.77 5.30
CA THR A 42 -12.68 -17.33 5.56
C THR A 42 -13.59 -16.72 4.50
N ARG A 43 -14.66 -15.98 4.84
CA ARG A 43 -15.51 -15.26 3.87
C ARG A 43 -15.05 -13.82 3.72
N SER A 44 -13.81 -13.65 3.24
CA SER A 44 -13.25 -12.35 2.91
C SER A 44 -13.62 -11.91 1.49
N SER A 45 -14.01 -10.65 1.35
CA SER A 45 -14.22 -9.97 0.07
C SER A 45 -13.09 -8.98 -0.16
N VAL A 46 -12.74 -8.75 -1.44
CA VAL A 46 -11.75 -7.74 -1.81
C VAL A 46 -12.46 -6.56 -2.46
N THR A 47 -12.22 -5.36 -1.96
CA THR A 47 -12.68 -4.13 -2.61
C THR A 47 -11.88 -3.91 -3.90
N GLN A 48 -12.54 -3.90 -5.06
CA GLN A 48 -11.87 -3.67 -6.34
C GLN A 48 -12.56 -2.53 -7.09
N ASN A 49 -11.79 -1.48 -7.37
CA ASN A 49 -12.19 -0.45 -8.31
C ASN A 49 -12.12 -0.99 -9.74
N ASN A 50 -12.99 -0.48 -10.61
CA ASN A 50 -12.80 -0.66 -12.05
C ASN A 50 -11.62 0.22 -12.50
N LEU A 51 -10.54 -0.42 -12.94
CA LEU A 51 -9.30 0.25 -13.35
C LEU A 51 -9.21 0.53 -14.85
N GLN A 52 -10.26 0.26 -15.62
CA GLN A 52 -10.25 0.37 -17.08
C GLN A 52 -9.88 1.78 -17.55
N GLU A 53 -10.48 2.81 -16.96
CA GLU A 53 -10.19 4.20 -17.32
C GLU A 53 -8.74 4.61 -16.98
N LEU A 54 -8.18 4.10 -15.87
CA LEU A 54 -6.78 4.32 -15.53
C LEU A 54 -5.85 3.67 -16.57
N LYS A 55 -6.19 2.46 -17.03
CA LYS A 55 -5.44 1.76 -18.09
C LYS A 55 -5.47 2.51 -19.41
N GLU A 56 -6.64 3.02 -19.79
CA GLU A 56 -6.82 3.78 -21.02
C GLU A 56 -6.00 5.08 -21.02
N ILE A 57 -6.05 5.83 -19.91
CA ILE A 57 -5.21 7.03 -19.73
C ILE A 57 -3.73 6.66 -19.82
N TRP A 58 -3.29 5.60 -19.12
CA TRP A 58 -1.91 5.15 -19.17
C TRP A 58 -1.46 4.72 -20.57
N ALA A 59 -2.33 4.04 -21.32
CA ALA A 59 -2.04 3.59 -22.68
C ALA A 59 -1.84 4.76 -23.65
N GLN A 60 -2.58 5.86 -23.48
CA GLN A 60 -2.50 7.05 -24.32
C GLN A 60 -1.22 7.88 -24.12
N TRP A 61 -0.52 7.73 -23.00
CA TRP A 61 0.70 8.49 -22.72
C TRP A 61 1.88 7.99 -23.54
N ASP A 62 2.64 8.95 -24.09
CA ASP A 62 3.90 8.69 -24.77
C ASP A 62 5.01 8.23 -23.79
N HIS A 63 6.17 7.91 -24.36
CA HIS A 63 7.30 7.43 -23.59
C HIS A 63 7.83 8.48 -22.59
N GLU A 64 7.84 9.76 -22.95
CA GLU A 64 8.38 10.83 -22.10
C GLU A 64 7.55 11.03 -20.84
N VAL A 65 6.22 11.05 -20.98
CA VAL A 65 5.29 11.16 -19.85
C VAL A 65 5.37 9.93 -18.95
N LYS A 66 5.51 8.74 -19.54
CA LYS A 66 5.70 7.49 -18.77
C LYS A 66 7.02 7.50 -17.99
N GLN A 67 8.12 7.94 -18.61
CA GLN A 67 9.40 8.09 -17.91
C GLN A 67 9.33 9.10 -16.78
N LEU A 68 8.61 10.21 -16.98
CA LEU A 68 8.34 11.17 -15.92
C LEU A 68 7.56 10.51 -14.75
N PHE A 69 6.59 9.63 -15.04
CA PHE A 69 5.90 8.88 -14.00
C PHE A 69 6.85 7.93 -13.26
N TYR A 70 7.57 7.07 -13.98
CA TYR A 70 8.49 6.08 -13.40
C TYR A 70 9.55 6.73 -12.51
N GLY A 71 10.13 7.84 -12.96
CA GLY A 71 11.14 8.58 -12.20
C GLY A 71 10.62 9.23 -10.91
N ASN A 72 9.30 9.32 -10.70
CA ASN A 72 8.68 9.89 -9.51
C ASN A 72 8.03 8.85 -8.61
N TYR A 73 7.40 7.84 -9.21
CA TYR A 73 6.45 6.95 -8.55
C TYR A 73 6.74 5.47 -8.78
N GLY A 74 7.85 5.14 -9.46
CA GLY A 74 8.28 3.78 -9.70
C GLY A 74 7.27 2.97 -10.53
N ASP A 75 7.16 1.70 -10.19
CA ASP A 75 6.51 0.65 -10.98
C ASP A 75 5.00 0.49 -10.69
N LEU A 76 4.41 1.47 -10.00
CA LEU A 76 2.97 1.51 -9.71
C LEU A 76 2.02 1.23 -10.88
N PRO A 77 2.28 1.66 -12.13
CA PRO A 77 1.35 1.43 -13.23
C PRO A 77 1.19 -0.06 -13.58
N TYR A 78 2.17 -0.92 -13.25
CA TYR A 78 2.06 -2.36 -13.48
C TYR A 78 0.95 -2.99 -12.64
N LEU A 79 0.66 -2.43 -11.45
CA LEU A 79 -0.44 -2.89 -10.60
C LEU A 79 -1.80 -2.80 -11.30
N LEU A 80 -1.98 -1.89 -12.26
CA LEU A 80 -3.23 -1.78 -13.02
C LEU A 80 -3.54 -3.07 -13.78
N ASN A 81 -2.52 -3.80 -14.24
CA ASN A 81 -2.67 -4.99 -15.05
C ASN A 81 -2.83 -6.28 -14.24
N ILE A 82 -2.60 -6.24 -12.93
CA ILE A 82 -2.75 -7.40 -12.05
C ILE A 82 -4.23 -7.69 -11.85
N LYS A 83 -4.66 -8.87 -12.31
CA LYS A 83 -6.00 -9.38 -12.07
C LYS A 83 -6.04 -10.01 -10.68
N VAL A 84 -6.87 -9.45 -9.81
CA VAL A 84 -7.08 -10.00 -8.47
C VAL A 84 -8.22 -11.00 -8.54
N ASP A 85 -7.87 -12.28 -8.62
CA ASP A 85 -8.84 -13.36 -8.52
C ASP A 85 -9.35 -13.47 -7.07
N LYS A 86 -10.66 -13.36 -6.89
CA LYS A 86 -11.30 -13.37 -5.56
C LYS A 86 -11.15 -14.71 -4.84
N HIS A 87 -11.10 -15.82 -5.58
CA HIS A 87 -10.97 -17.16 -5.02
C HIS A 87 -9.53 -17.42 -4.60
N LEU A 88 -8.56 -17.01 -5.42
CA LEU A 88 -7.14 -17.06 -5.05
C LEU A 88 -6.88 -16.22 -3.80
N PHE A 89 -7.31 -14.95 -3.78
CA PHE A 89 -7.12 -14.10 -2.61
C PHE A 89 -7.74 -14.71 -1.34
N ARG A 90 -8.94 -15.26 -1.48
CA ARG A 90 -9.64 -15.92 -0.38
C ARG A 90 -8.87 -17.14 0.16
N ALA A 91 -8.34 -17.97 -0.74
CA ALA A 91 -7.52 -19.11 -0.36
C ALA A 91 -6.26 -18.65 0.38
N LEU A 92 -5.60 -17.59 -0.09
CA LEU A 92 -4.44 -17.02 0.57
C LEU A 92 -4.75 -16.48 1.97
N ALA A 93 -5.88 -15.79 2.11
CA ALA A 93 -6.31 -15.21 3.38
C ALA A 93 -6.56 -16.28 4.48
N GLN A 94 -6.87 -17.53 4.11
CA GLN A 94 -7.03 -18.64 5.07
C GLN A 94 -5.72 -18.99 5.78
N PHE A 95 -4.58 -18.77 5.13
CA PHE A 95 -3.27 -19.04 5.71
C PHE A 95 -2.76 -17.89 6.58
N TRP A 96 -3.49 -16.77 6.65
CA TRP A 96 -3.12 -15.67 7.52
C TRP A 96 -3.28 -16.07 8.99
N ASN A 97 -2.16 -16.03 9.71
CA ASN A 97 -2.04 -16.33 11.12
C ASN A 97 -1.93 -15.01 11.89
N SER A 98 -3.06 -14.54 12.44
CA SER A 98 -3.10 -13.24 13.11
C SER A 98 -2.24 -13.18 14.38
N ALA A 99 -1.98 -14.33 15.02
CA ALA A 99 -1.18 -14.39 16.24
C ALA A 99 0.29 -14.02 15.96
N TYR A 100 0.83 -14.47 14.81
CA TYR A 100 2.20 -14.16 14.39
C TYR A 100 2.28 -13.06 13.33
N SER A 101 1.14 -12.60 12.80
CA SER A 101 1.06 -11.62 11.69
C SER A 101 1.84 -12.06 10.44
N CYS A 102 1.73 -13.34 10.08
CA CYS A 102 2.34 -13.95 8.91
C CYS A 102 1.38 -14.92 8.22
N PHE A 103 1.75 -15.41 7.04
CA PHE A 103 1.09 -16.54 6.39
C PHE A 103 1.80 -17.84 6.75
N THR A 104 1.08 -18.79 7.32
CA THR A 104 1.64 -20.09 7.76
C THR A 104 1.25 -21.21 6.81
N PHE A 105 2.22 -21.82 6.14
CA PHE A 105 2.07 -22.96 5.24
C PHE A 105 2.79 -24.18 5.82
N GLY A 106 2.09 -24.95 6.64
CA GLY A 106 2.66 -26.12 7.31
C GLY A 106 3.78 -25.71 8.28
N LYS A 107 5.05 -25.87 7.87
CA LYS A 107 6.24 -25.51 8.66
C LYS A 107 6.95 -24.24 8.18
N VAL A 108 6.36 -23.53 7.22
CA VAL A 108 6.97 -22.35 6.60
C VAL A 108 6.08 -21.14 6.88
N ASP A 109 6.67 -20.09 7.45
CA ASP A 109 6.01 -18.80 7.61
C ASP A 109 6.54 -17.80 6.59
N LEU A 110 5.63 -17.06 5.96
CA LEU A 110 5.94 -16.04 4.97
C LEU A 110 5.24 -14.73 5.34
N VAL A 111 5.94 -13.61 5.18
CA VAL A 111 5.40 -12.28 5.47
C VAL A 111 6.02 -11.26 4.51
N PRO A 112 5.24 -10.36 3.89
CA PRO A 112 5.82 -9.33 3.06
C PRO A 112 6.63 -8.36 3.90
N THR A 113 7.86 -8.09 3.46
CA THR A 113 8.81 -7.21 4.16
C THR A 113 8.91 -5.83 3.52
N VAL A 114 9.57 -4.91 4.20
CA VAL A 114 9.84 -3.57 3.66
C VAL A 114 10.72 -3.68 2.41
N GLU A 115 11.69 -4.57 2.44
CA GLU A 115 12.63 -4.87 1.36
C GLU A 115 11.87 -5.38 0.13
N ASP A 116 10.99 -6.37 0.31
CA ASP A 116 10.19 -6.94 -0.78
C ASP A 116 9.34 -5.88 -1.47
N TYR A 117 8.55 -5.13 -0.69
CA TYR A 117 7.65 -4.12 -1.26
C TYR A 117 8.42 -2.93 -1.85
N THR A 118 9.59 -2.61 -1.30
CA THR A 118 10.48 -1.60 -1.90
C THR A 118 11.01 -2.09 -3.25
N ALA A 119 11.42 -3.36 -3.35
CA ALA A 119 11.89 -3.97 -4.57
C ALA A 119 10.78 -4.09 -5.63
N LEU A 120 9.56 -4.41 -5.23
CA LEU A 120 8.40 -4.50 -6.14
C LEU A 120 7.93 -3.14 -6.66
N LEU A 121 7.99 -2.09 -5.84
CA LEU A 121 7.51 -0.76 -6.21
C LEU A 121 8.56 0.10 -6.92
N ARG A 122 9.87 -0.15 -6.69
CA ARG A 122 11.01 0.56 -7.30
C ARG A 122 10.91 2.09 -7.30
N CYS A 123 10.43 2.67 -6.20
CA CYS A 123 10.31 4.12 -6.05
C CYS A 123 11.68 4.78 -5.78
N SER A 124 12.36 5.23 -6.83
CA SER A 124 13.75 5.75 -6.79
C SER A 124 13.96 7.06 -6.01
N ARG A 125 12.90 7.81 -5.66
CA ARG A 125 12.99 9.12 -4.96
C ARG A 125 12.88 9.06 -3.45
N ILE A 126 12.77 7.87 -2.89
CA ILE A 126 12.39 7.65 -1.50
C ILE A 126 13.62 7.36 -0.66
N GLN A 127 13.82 8.14 0.42
CA GLN A 127 14.86 7.81 1.40
C GLN A 127 14.34 6.69 2.30
N VAL A 128 15.04 5.56 2.34
CA VAL A 128 14.70 4.38 3.15
C VAL A 128 14.60 4.74 4.64
N ASP A 129 15.37 5.73 5.09
CA ASP A 129 15.52 6.09 6.52
C ASP A 129 14.43 7.04 7.07
N LYS A 130 13.42 7.43 6.27
CA LYS A 130 12.32 8.29 6.74
C LYS A 130 11.02 7.51 6.81
N ALA A 131 10.75 6.95 7.99
CA ALA A 131 9.47 6.35 8.31
C ALA A 131 8.36 7.42 8.41
N TYR A 132 7.16 7.07 7.95
CA TYR A 132 5.98 7.89 8.14
C TYR A 132 5.64 7.97 9.65
N SER A 133 5.69 9.17 10.23
CA SER A 133 5.15 9.44 11.56
C SER A 133 3.90 10.30 11.41
N ARG A 134 2.77 9.95 12.03
CA ARG A 134 1.51 10.73 11.95
C ARG A 134 1.65 12.07 12.68
N ALA A 135 2.40 13.02 12.12
CA ALA A 135 2.42 14.40 12.59
C ALA A 135 1.06 15.07 12.35
N ILE A 136 0.72 16.05 13.18
CA ILE A 136 -0.46 16.92 13.03
C ILE A 136 -0.40 17.55 11.63
N ASN A 137 -1.31 17.15 10.75
CA ASN A 137 -1.28 17.62 9.37
C ASN A 137 -1.72 19.08 9.33
N VAL A 138 -0.81 19.98 8.94
CA VAL A 138 -1.01 21.44 9.00
C VAL A 138 -1.96 21.93 7.90
N LEU A 139 -2.07 21.22 6.78
CA LEU A 139 -2.94 21.61 5.66
C LEU A 139 -4.30 20.92 5.76
N THR A 140 -5.36 21.63 5.36
CA THR A 140 -6.70 21.05 5.21
C THR A 140 -6.78 20.19 3.94
N PHE A 141 -7.73 19.25 3.89
CA PHE A 141 -7.98 18.44 2.68
C PHE A 141 -8.10 19.29 1.39
N VAL A 142 -8.83 20.40 1.48
CA VAL A 142 -9.02 21.36 0.38
C VAL A 142 -7.67 21.91 -0.09
N LYS A 143 -6.84 22.42 0.82
CA LYS A 143 -5.53 22.98 0.47
C LYS A 143 -4.59 21.94 -0.15
N LYS A 144 -4.62 20.70 0.33
CA LYS A 144 -3.82 19.60 -0.25
C LYS A 144 -4.25 19.32 -1.69
N LEU A 145 -5.54 19.17 -1.92
CA LEU A 145 -6.07 18.94 -3.26
C LEU A 145 -5.77 20.11 -4.19
N MET A 146 -5.86 21.37 -3.74
CA MET A 146 -5.43 22.52 -4.53
C MET A 146 -3.95 22.42 -4.93
N ASN A 147 -3.07 22.10 -3.98
CA ASN A 147 -1.63 21.96 -4.24
C ASN A 147 -1.35 20.82 -5.23
N ILE A 148 -2.01 19.68 -5.07
CA ILE A 148 -1.85 18.50 -5.93
C ILE A 148 -2.39 18.79 -7.33
N THR A 149 -3.64 19.23 -7.43
CA THR A 149 -4.37 19.39 -8.70
C THR A 149 -4.02 20.67 -9.45
N GLY A 150 -3.55 21.71 -8.76
CA GLY A 150 -3.40 23.05 -9.32
C GLY A 150 -4.72 23.82 -9.49
N MET A 151 -5.83 23.30 -8.96
CA MET A 151 -7.17 23.90 -9.11
C MET A 151 -7.49 24.90 -8.01
N SER A 152 -8.47 25.77 -8.27
CA SER A 152 -8.96 26.75 -7.29
C SER A 152 -9.69 26.08 -6.13
N GLU A 153 -9.76 26.78 -5.00
CA GLU A 153 -10.50 26.33 -3.82
C GLU A 153 -11.96 26.02 -4.15
N GLN A 154 -12.63 26.89 -4.92
CA GLN A 154 -14.01 26.71 -5.36
C GLN A 154 -14.20 25.43 -6.19
N TRP A 155 -13.24 25.10 -7.06
CA TRP A 155 -13.31 23.88 -7.87
C TRP A 155 -13.23 22.63 -7.00
N VAL A 156 -12.34 22.65 -5.99
CA VAL A 156 -12.09 21.54 -5.07
C VAL A 156 -13.28 21.35 -4.12
N THR A 157 -13.72 22.41 -3.44
CA THR A 157 -14.81 22.35 -2.46
C THR A 157 -16.13 21.88 -3.08
N ALA A 158 -16.41 22.29 -4.31
CA ALA A 158 -17.60 21.85 -5.04
C ALA A 158 -17.62 20.35 -5.37
N ARG A 159 -16.47 19.67 -5.33
CA ARG A 159 -16.32 18.25 -5.70
C ARG A 159 -16.11 17.33 -4.50
N ILE A 160 -15.65 17.85 -3.37
CA ILE A 160 -15.52 17.07 -2.13
C ILE A 160 -16.92 16.65 -1.66
N LYS A 161 -17.04 15.36 -1.32
CA LYS A 161 -18.28 14.78 -0.78
C LYS A 161 -17.95 13.98 0.47
N GLN A 162 -18.87 13.95 1.42
CA GLN A 162 -18.81 13.00 2.52
C GLN A 162 -19.17 11.60 2.00
N LYS A 163 -18.30 10.62 2.22
CA LYS A 163 -18.53 9.21 1.89
C LYS A 163 -18.09 8.34 3.06
N GLY A 164 -19.05 7.66 3.68
CA GLY A 164 -18.83 7.01 4.97
C GLY A 164 -18.34 8.01 6.01
N GLU A 165 -17.26 7.67 6.70
CA GLU A 165 -16.66 8.48 7.77
C GLU A 165 -15.69 9.56 7.26
N SER A 166 -15.38 9.59 5.96
CA SER A 166 -14.34 10.47 5.41
C SER A 166 -14.87 11.42 4.34
N LYS A 167 -14.19 12.56 4.22
CA LYS A 167 -14.32 13.43 3.05
C LYS A 167 -13.52 12.83 1.91
N CYS A 168 -14.12 12.80 0.72
CA CYS A 168 -13.51 12.20 -0.44
C CYS A 168 -13.72 13.05 -1.69
N ILE A 169 -12.81 12.91 -2.66
CA ILE A 169 -12.97 13.41 -4.02
C ILE A 169 -13.32 12.23 -4.97
N PRO A 170 -14.37 12.34 -5.80
CA PRO A 170 -14.70 11.30 -6.76
C PRO A 170 -13.61 11.13 -7.83
N TRP A 171 -13.27 9.88 -8.16
CA TRP A 171 -12.32 9.54 -9.23
C TRP A 171 -12.71 10.20 -10.55
N LYS A 172 -14.00 10.20 -10.92
CA LYS A 172 -14.48 10.83 -12.16
C LYS A 172 -14.04 12.28 -12.29
N SER A 173 -14.02 13.03 -11.19
CA SER A 173 -13.56 14.42 -11.19
C SER A 173 -12.05 14.54 -11.44
N LEU A 174 -11.25 13.62 -10.90
CA LEU A 174 -9.80 13.59 -11.15
C LEU A 174 -9.49 13.11 -12.58
N ARG A 175 -10.23 12.11 -13.07
CA ARG A 175 -10.16 11.64 -14.46
C ARG A 175 -10.39 12.77 -15.44
N ASP A 176 -11.51 13.49 -15.29
CA ASP A 176 -11.85 14.61 -16.17
C ASP A 176 -10.77 15.69 -16.13
N LEU A 177 -10.23 15.96 -14.94
CA LEU A 177 -9.11 16.88 -14.77
C LEU A 177 -7.87 16.41 -15.52
N ILE A 178 -7.45 15.15 -15.39
CA ILE A 178 -6.26 14.60 -16.07
C ILE A 178 -6.37 14.78 -17.59
N LEU A 179 -7.55 14.55 -18.17
CA LEU A 179 -7.75 14.66 -19.61
C LEU A 179 -7.55 16.10 -20.10
N VAL A 180 -8.08 17.09 -19.38
CA VAL A 180 -8.10 18.50 -19.82
C VAL A 180 -6.96 19.36 -19.27
N HIS A 181 -6.18 18.88 -18.29
CA HIS A 181 -5.16 19.70 -17.63
C HIS A 181 -4.11 20.20 -18.64
N PRO A 182 -3.73 21.48 -18.67
CA PRO A 182 -2.71 21.97 -19.60
C PRO A 182 -1.29 21.52 -19.23
N ASP A 183 -0.99 21.43 -17.94
CA ASP A 183 0.32 20.98 -17.43
C ASP A 183 0.39 19.45 -17.33
N THR A 184 1.25 18.83 -18.14
CA THR A 184 1.56 17.39 -18.13
C THR A 184 2.07 16.89 -16.79
N LYS A 185 2.88 17.69 -16.06
CA LYS A 185 3.39 17.27 -14.74
C LYS A 185 2.24 17.11 -13.75
N LYS A 186 1.27 18.02 -13.77
CA LYS A 186 0.06 17.92 -12.94
C LYS A 186 -0.79 16.70 -13.32
N LYS A 187 -0.91 16.35 -14.60
CA LYS A 187 -1.57 15.10 -15.03
C LYS A 187 -0.93 13.88 -14.36
N VAL A 188 0.40 13.79 -14.41
CA VAL A 188 1.17 12.69 -13.79
C VAL A 188 0.92 12.62 -12.28
N VAL A 189 0.96 13.76 -11.58
CA VAL A 189 0.74 13.81 -10.12
C VAL A 189 -0.69 13.40 -9.76
N VAL A 190 -1.71 13.90 -10.47
CA VAL A 190 -3.12 13.55 -10.20
C VAL A 190 -3.41 12.08 -10.54
N PHE A 191 -2.80 11.56 -11.60
CA PHE A 191 -2.88 10.14 -11.95
C PHE A 191 -2.24 9.26 -10.87
N ALA A 192 -1.08 9.65 -10.34
CA ALA A 192 -0.43 8.95 -9.23
C ALA A 192 -1.32 8.95 -7.98
N LEU A 193 -1.86 10.11 -7.57
CA LEU A 193 -2.83 10.19 -6.46
C LEU A 193 -3.99 9.21 -6.64
N SER A 194 -4.45 9.06 -7.88
CA SER A 194 -5.56 8.16 -8.22
C SER A 194 -5.17 6.69 -8.10
N ILE A 195 -3.94 6.30 -8.46
CA ILE A 195 -3.44 4.94 -8.17
C ILE A 195 -3.36 4.70 -6.66
N TYR A 196 -2.83 5.66 -5.89
CA TYR A 196 -2.78 5.56 -4.43
C TYR A 196 -4.17 5.36 -3.82
N GLY A 197 -5.17 6.12 -4.25
CA GLY A 197 -6.51 6.04 -3.68
C GLY A 197 -7.38 4.89 -4.19
N LEU A 198 -7.18 4.44 -5.43
CA LEU A 198 -8.04 3.43 -6.05
C LEU A 198 -7.45 2.02 -6.05
N VAL A 199 -6.13 1.88 -5.91
CA VAL A 199 -5.42 0.60 -5.98
C VAL A 199 -4.69 0.31 -4.68
N ILE A 200 -3.96 1.27 -4.13
CA ILE A 200 -3.10 1.02 -2.96
C ILE A 200 -3.91 1.07 -1.66
N PHE A 201 -4.76 2.09 -1.51
CA PHE A 201 -5.62 2.32 -0.35
C PHE A 201 -7.10 2.42 -0.75
N PRO A 202 -7.71 1.36 -1.33
CA PRO A 202 -9.06 1.40 -1.88
C PRO A 202 -10.14 1.36 -0.77
N ARG A 203 -10.26 2.44 0.00
CA ARG A 203 -11.20 2.53 1.13
C ARG A 203 -12.66 2.62 0.67
N GLU A 204 -12.94 3.50 -0.29
CA GLU A 204 -14.26 3.75 -0.84
C GLU A 204 -14.24 3.65 -2.37
N LEU A 205 -15.13 2.85 -2.95
CA LEU A 205 -15.16 2.58 -4.38
C LEU A 205 -15.37 3.87 -5.19
N GLY A 206 -14.47 4.13 -6.14
CA GLY A 206 -14.50 5.28 -7.04
C GLY A 206 -14.18 6.62 -6.37
N HIS A 207 -13.59 6.60 -5.17
CA HIS A 207 -13.30 7.80 -4.40
C HIS A 207 -11.89 7.75 -3.80
N ILE A 208 -11.28 8.93 -3.68
CA ILE A 208 -10.00 9.13 -3.01
C ILE A 208 -10.29 9.89 -1.71
N ASP A 209 -9.98 9.30 -0.57
CA ASP A 209 -10.25 9.90 0.73
C ASP A 209 -9.17 10.90 1.18
N GLU A 210 -9.48 11.63 2.24
CA GLU A 210 -8.58 12.60 2.86
C GLU A 210 -7.27 11.96 3.36
N ALA A 211 -7.31 10.75 3.92
CA ALA A 211 -6.12 10.08 4.46
C ALA A 211 -5.12 9.70 3.36
N VAL A 212 -5.61 9.34 2.18
CA VAL A 212 -4.75 9.11 1.00
C VAL A 212 -4.08 10.41 0.56
N SER A 213 -4.81 11.53 0.57
CA SER A 213 -4.23 12.83 0.22
C SER A 213 -3.20 13.30 1.25
N ASP A 214 -3.42 12.97 2.52
CA ASP A 214 -2.48 13.21 3.63
C ASP A 214 -1.19 12.44 3.47
N LEU A 215 -1.29 11.16 3.12
CA LEU A 215 -0.13 10.34 2.78
C LEU A 215 0.58 10.89 1.54
N PHE A 216 -0.17 11.20 0.49
CA PHE A 216 0.38 11.63 -0.79
C PHE A 216 1.14 12.95 -0.71
N ASP A 217 0.64 13.92 0.07
CA ASP A 217 1.36 15.18 0.34
C ASP A 217 2.75 14.93 0.97
N ARG A 218 2.89 13.87 1.78
CA ARG A 218 4.16 13.50 2.41
C ARG A 218 5.10 12.73 1.51
N LEU A 219 4.58 12.05 0.48
CA LEU A 219 5.43 11.44 -0.55
C LEU A 219 6.26 12.51 -1.28
N ASN A 220 5.70 13.71 -1.47
CA ASN A 220 6.45 14.86 -2.01
C ASN A 220 7.65 15.26 -1.13
N ARG A 221 7.68 14.83 0.14
CA ARG A 221 8.78 15.03 1.09
C ARG A 221 9.74 13.84 1.18
N ARG A 222 9.71 12.94 0.18
CA ARG A 222 10.58 11.75 0.03
C ARG A 222 10.39 10.68 1.11
N VAL A 223 9.21 10.61 1.73
CA VAL A 223 8.84 9.58 2.70
C VAL A 223 8.39 8.31 1.95
N THR A 224 8.78 7.14 2.45
CA THR A 224 8.36 5.86 1.87
C THR A 224 6.89 5.53 2.17
N PRO A 225 6.08 5.11 1.16
CA PRO A 225 4.75 4.56 1.43
C PRO A 225 4.82 3.11 1.91
N VAL A 226 5.94 2.41 1.74
CA VAL A 226 6.01 0.95 1.95
C VAL A 226 5.56 0.54 3.36
N PRO A 227 6.05 1.16 4.46
CA PRO A 227 5.62 0.78 5.80
C PRO A 227 4.11 0.97 6.02
N ILE A 228 3.50 2.00 5.44
CA ILE A 228 2.06 2.23 5.60
C ILE A 228 1.23 1.29 4.73
N ILE A 229 1.73 0.88 3.56
CA ILE A 229 1.09 -0.15 2.73
C ILE A 229 1.10 -1.49 3.47
N LEU A 230 2.23 -1.88 4.06
CA LEU A 230 2.34 -3.09 4.87
C LEU A 230 1.43 -3.04 6.09
N ALA A 231 1.46 -1.93 6.84
CA ALA A 231 0.61 -1.74 8.01
C ALA A 231 -0.88 -1.89 7.65
N GLU A 232 -1.33 -1.28 6.55
CA GLU A 232 -2.72 -1.39 6.10
C GLU A 232 -3.06 -2.81 5.64
N THR A 233 -2.13 -3.49 4.97
CA THR A 233 -2.27 -4.89 4.56
C THR A 233 -2.47 -5.80 5.78
N PHE A 234 -1.60 -5.71 6.78
CA PHE A 234 -1.68 -6.55 8.00
C PHE A 234 -2.91 -6.21 8.82
N ARG A 235 -3.21 -4.93 9.01
CA ARG A 235 -4.41 -4.47 9.71
C ARG A 235 -5.65 -5.05 9.05
N SER A 236 -5.72 -5.00 7.73
CA SER A 236 -6.88 -5.49 7.00
C SER A 236 -6.99 -7.02 6.97
N LEU A 237 -5.88 -7.76 6.90
CA LEU A 237 -5.88 -9.21 7.01
C LEU A 237 -6.32 -9.65 8.41
N ASN A 238 -5.80 -9.01 9.45
CA ASN A 238 -6.22 -9.24 10.85
C ASN A 238 -7.71 -8.97 11.03
N SER A 239 -8.24 -7.85 10.50
CA SER A 239 -9.68 -7.58 10.57
C SER A 239 -10.52 -8.65 9.85
N CYS A 240 -10.09 -9.11 8.68
CA CYS A 240 -10.78 -10.18 7.95
C CYS A 240 -10.74 -11.52 8.72
N TRP A 241 -9.64 -11.80 9.41
CA TRP A 241 -9.47 -13.02 10.21
C TRP A 241 -10.34 -13.00 11.47
N ILE A 242 -10.27 -11.92 12.27
CA ILE A 242 -11.00 -11.80 13.55
C ILE A 242 -12.51 -11.89 13.33
N MET A 243 -13.02 -11.28 12.26
CA MET A 243 -14.46 -11.23 12.01
C MET A 243 -15.00 -12.49 11.32
N GLY A 244 -14.15 -13.37 10.76
CA GLY A 244 -14.53 -14.54 9.95
C GLY A 244 -15.22 -14.23 8.61
N GLU A 245 -15.89 -13.08 8.54
CA GLU A 245 -16.43 -12.41 7.37
C GLU A 245 -15.91 -10.97 7.36
N GLY A 246 -15.40 -10.48 6.22
CA GLY A 246 -14.75 -9.18 6.22
C GLY A 246 -14.41 -8.64 4.85
N ARG A 247 -13.99 -7.38 4.82
CA ARG A 247 -13.59 -6.68 3.60
C ARG A 247 -12.11 -6.32 3.71
N PHE A 248 -11.32 -6.85 2.78
CA PHE A 248 -9.94 -6.45 2.64
C PHE A 248 -9.87 -5.03 2.05
N ILE A 249 -9.24 -4.12 2.78
CA ILE A 249 -9.01 -2.72 2.46
C ILE A 249 -7.49 -2.54 2.43
N GLY A 250 -6.90 -2.77 1.26
CA GLY A 250 -5.46 -2.69 1.02
C GLY A 250 -5.13 -3.04 -0.42
N CYS A 251 -3.85 -3.02 -0.78
CA CYS A 251 -3.41 -3.30 -2.15
C CYS A 251 -3.35 -4.81 -2.43
N ALA A 252 -4.47 -5.40 -2.83
CA ALA A 252 -4.53 -6.83 -3.13
C ALA A 252 -3.61 -7.22 -4.31
N GLN A 253 -3.48 -6.34 -5.29
CA GLN A 253 -2.57 -6.51 -6.43
C GLN A 253 -1.13 -6.70 -5.96
N LEU A 254 -0.66 -5.85 -5.05
CA LEU A 254 0.72 -5.91 -4.57
C LEU A 254 0.95 -7.16 -3.72
N LEU A 255 -0.01 -7.51 -2.86
CA LEU A 255 0.07 -8.75 -2.07
C LEU A 255 0.13 -9.99 -2.96
N LEU A 256 -0.67 -10.04 -4.04
CA LEU A 256 -0.63 -11.15 -4.99
C LEU A 256 0.70 -11.22 -5.76
N VAL A 257 1.23 -10.08 -6.21
CA VAL A 257 2.53 -10.03 -6.88
C VAL A 257 3.64 -10.53 -5.96
N TRP A 258 3.63 -10.10 -4.69
CA TRP A 258 4.55 -10.62 -3.69
C TRP A 258 4.40 -12.13 -3.47
N PHE A 259 3.16 -12.62 -3.40
CA PHE A 259 2.94 -14.05 -3.25
C PHE A 259 3.51 -14.85 -4.42
N HIS A 260 3.25 -14.40 -5.65
CA HIS A 260 3.79 -15.00 -6.87
C HIS A 260 5.30 -14.88 -7.04
N SER A 261 5.99 -14.02 -6.29
CA SER A 261 7.46 -13.96 -6.32
C SER A 261 8.12 -14.96 -5.37
N HIS A 262 7.36 -15.60 -4.49
CA HIS A 262 7.84 -16.53 -3.46
C HIS A 262 7.41 -17.98 -3.68
N PHE A 263 6.58 -18.23 -4.71
CA PHE A 263 6.09 -19.55 -5.15
C PHE A 263 6.21 -19.67 -6.66
#